data_AF-A0A822FTL3-F1
#
_entry.id   AF-A0A822FTL3-F1
#
_cell.length_a   1.000
_cell.length_b   1.000
_cell.length_c   1.000
_cell.angle_alpha   90.00
_cell.angle_beta   90.00
_cell.angle_gamma   90.00
#
_symmetry.space_group_name_H-M   'P 1'
#
loop_
_entity.id
_entity.type
_entity.pdbx_description
1 polymer ?
#
loop_
_entity_poly.entity_id
_entity_poly.type
_entity_poly.pdbx_seq_one_letter_code
_entity_poly.pdbx_strand_id
1 'polypeptide(L)'
;VIYGQGAYFSADASYSHNHTRPSMLNGERCMFVANVLVGNSALGNRHMKTPPSGYDSTTDGKHIFVTHRDDQAYATYLIVYK
;
A
#
# COMPACT_ATOMS: atom_id res chain seq x y z
N VAL A 1 -10.90 6.53 3.72
CA VAL A 1 -10.32 6.84 5.05
C VAL A 1 -8.81 6.62 4.94
N ILE A 2 -7.99 7.41 5.64
CA ILE A 2 -6.51 7.36 5.57
C ILE A 2 -6.00 6.74 6.87
N TYR A 3 -5.08 5.80 6.78
CA TYR A 3 -4.55 4.97 7.89
C TYR A 3 -3.09 5.28 8.22
N GLY A 4 -2.52 6.34 7.65
CA GLY A 4 -1.15 6.80 7.87
C GLY A 4 -0.62 7.63 6.70
N GLN A 5 0.47 8.35 6.91
CA GLN A 5 1.18 9.11 5.88
C GLN A 5 2.35 8.26 5.36
N GLY A 6 2.03 7.26 4.55
CA GLY A 6 2.99 6.27 4.08
C GLY A 6 2.56 5.62 2.76
N ALA A 7 3.26 4.56 2.37
CA ALA A 7 2.94 3.80 1.16
C ALA A 7 1.87 2.74 1.46
N TYR A 8 0.83 2.69 0.64
CA TYR A 8 -0.34 1.84 0.84
C TYR A 8 -0.24 0.59 -0.04
N PHE A 9 -0.47 -0.56 0.57
CA PHE A 9 -0.50 -1.86 -0.09
C PHE A 9 -1.81 -2.57 0.26
N SER A 10 -2.29 -3.38 -0.67
CA SER A 10 -3.43 -4.26 -0.44
C SER A 10 -3.15 -5.65 -0.99
N ALA A 11 -3.66 -6.67 -0.28
CA ALA A 11 -3.65 -8.04 -0.77
C ALA A 11 -4.70 -8.28 -1.89
N ASP A 12 -5.65 -7.35 -2.06
CA ASP A 12 -6.67 -7.42 -3.11
C ASP A 12 -6.29 -6.51 -4.29
N ALA A 13 -6.09 -7.12 -5.47
CA ALA A 13 -5.81 -6.40 -6.70
C ALA A 13 -6.98 -5.51 -7.12
N SER A 14 -8.24 -5.91 -6.87
CA SER A 14 -9.42 -5.10 -7.15
C SER A 14 -9.47 -3.84 -6.29
N TYR A 15 -8.99 -3.92 -5.04
CA TYR A 15 -8.84 -2.71 -4.20
C TYR A 15 -7.79 -1.77 -4.81
N SER A 16 -6.60 -2.31 -5.13
CA SER A 16 -5.50 -1.56 -5.73
C SER A 16 -5.85 -0.95 -7.11
N HIS A 17 -6.68 -1.62 -7.90
CA HIS A 17 -7.17 -1.13 -9.20
C HIS A 17 -7.79 0.26 -9.11
N ASN A 18 -8.59 0.51 -8.08
CA ASN A 18 -9.25 1.80 -7.87
C ASN A 18 -8.28 2.95 -7.62
N HIS A 19 -7.01 2.63 -7.29
CA HIS A 19 -5.93 3.58 -7.10
C HIS A 19 -4.96 3.65 -8.29
N THR A 20 -5.20 2.88 -9.36
CA THR A 20 -4.48 3.03 -10.62
C THR A 20 -5.13 4.10 -11.50
N ARG A 21 -4.33 4.74 -12.35
CA ARG A 21 -4.82 5.66 -13.38
C ARG A 21 -4.49 5.10 -14.76
N PRO A 22 -5.46 5.06 -15.69
CA PRO A 22 -5.18 4.66 -17.06
C PRO A 22 -4.29 5.71 -17.74
N SER A 23 -3.33 5.25 -18.52
CA SER A 23 -2.49 6.06 -19.38
C SER A 23 -3.34 6.79 -20.42
N MET A 24 -3.10 8.09 -20.60
CA MET A 24 -3.82 8.88 -21.61
C MET A 24 -3.51 8.42 -23.04
N LEU A 25 -2.38 7.75 -23.26
CA LEU A 25 -1.92 7.35 -24.60
C LEU A 25 -2.62 6.08 -25.10
N ASN A 26 -2.76 5.06 -24.25
CA ASN A 26 -3.19 3.72 -24.65
C ASN A 26 -4.21 3.06 -23.71
N GLY A 27 -4.63 3.76 -22.67
CA GLY A 27 -5.59 3.27 -21.66
C GLY A 27 -5.02 2.25 -20.67
N GLU A 28 -3.73 1.93 -20.75
CA GLU A 28 -3.12 0.93 -19.87
C GLU A 28 -2.97 1.43 -18.44
N ARG A 29 -3.11 0.50 -17.49
CA ARG A 29 -2.93 0.70 -16.06
C ARG A 29 -1.72 -0.10 -15.61
N CYS A 30 -1.01 0.47 -14.65
CA CYS A 30 0.14 -0.15 -14.02
C CYS A 30 -0.16 -0.44 -12.54
N MET A 31 0.24 -1.61 -12.07
CA MET A 31 0.14 -2.00 -10.66
C MET A 31 1.42 -2.74 -10.23
N PHE A 32 2.02 -2.33 -9.12
CA PHE A 32 3.12 -3.08 -8.53
C PHE A 32 2.60 -4.25 -7.71
N VAL A 33 3.26 -5.39 -7.83
CA VAL A 33 3.23 -6.47 -6.83
C VAL A 33 4.53 -6.38 -6.06
N ALA A 34 4.41 -6.21 -4.74
CA ALA A 34 5.55 -6.04 -3.86
C ALA A 34 5.52 -7.05 -2.71
N ASN A 35 6.70 -7.51 -2.32
CA ASN A 35 6.89 -8.18 -1.04
C ASN A 35 7.05 -7.10 0.03
N VAL A 36 6.19 -7.10 1.05
CA VAL A 36 6.12 -6.04 2.05
C VAL A 36 6.34 -6.61 3.45
N LEU A 37 7.30 -6.04 4.17
CA LEU A 37 7.60 -6.35 5.56
C LEU A 37 6.61 -5.61 6.48
N VAL A 38 5.40 -6.16 6.61
CA VAL A 38 4.32 -5.55 7.41
C VAL A 38 4.52 -5.68 8.92
N GLY A 39 5.21 -6.73 9.38
CA GLY A 39 5.48 -6.96 10.81
C GLY A 39 4.22 -6.92 11.67
N ASN A 40 4.33 -6.34 12.87
CA ASN A 40 3.20 -6.07 13.75
C ASN A 40 2.45 -4.82 13.27
N SER A 41 1.16 -4.94 12.99
CA SER A 41 0.34 -3.83 12.51
C SER A 41 -0.58 -3.27 13.60
N ALA A 42 -0.65 -1.95 13.71
CA ALA A 42 -1.63 -1.24 14.54
C ALA A 42 -2.74 -0.62 13.70
N LEU A 43 -3.91 -0.35 14.29
CA LEU A 43 -4.94 0.46 13.64
C LEU A 43 -4.41 1.85 13.31
N GLY A 44 -4.54 2.24 12.04
CA GLY A 44 -4.02 3.48 11.51
C GLY A 44 -4.98 4.66 11.60
N ASN A 45 -4.42 5.88 11.55
CA ASN A 45 -5.19 7.10 11.34
C ASN A 45 -4.44 8.12 10.47
N ARG A 46 -5.16 9.11 9.95
CA ARG A 46 -4.65 10.07 8.96
C ARG A 46 -3.47 10.94 9.41
N HIS A 47 -3.23 11.08 10.72
CA HIS A 47 -2.18 11.96 11.25
C HIS A 47 -0.88 11.19 11.59
N MET A 48 -0.90 9.85 11.52
CA MET A 48 0.27 9.03 11.83
C MET A 48 1.32 9.14 10.73
N LYS A 49 2.52 9.60 11.10
CA LYS A 49 3.72 9.63 10.24
C LYS A 49 4.63 8.42 10.44
N THR A 50 4.46 7.74 11.58
CA THR A 50 5.17 6.52 11.96
C THR A 50 4.16 5.61 12.65
N PRO A 51 4.38 4.28 12.67
CA PRO A 51 3.57 3.39 13.48
C PRO A 51 3.73 3.70 14.99
N PRO A 52 2.76 3.32 15.84
CA PRO A 52 2.91 3.37 17.29
C PRO A 52 4.11 2.52 17.77
N SER A 53 4.59 2.81 18.98
CA SER A 53 5.69 2.04 19.59
C SER A 53 5.36 0.54 19.65
N GLY A 54 6.29 -0.30 19.20
CA GLY A 54 6.14 -1.76 19.14
C GLY A 54 5.45 -2.30 17.87
N TYR A 55 5.15 -1.43 16.90
CA TYR A 55 4.54 -1.80 15.63
C TYR A 55 5.41 -1.37 14.45
N ASP A 56 5.29 -2.09 13.34
CA ASP A 56 6.09 -1.90 12.12
C ASP A 56 5.27 -1.23 11.00
N SER A 57 3.94 -1.34 11.06
CA SER A 57 3.03 -0.80 10.06
C SER A 57 1.71 -0.35 10.68
N THR A 58 0.89 0.35 9.87
CA THR A 58 -0.50 0.63 10.23
C THR A 58 -1.45 -0.04 9.25
N THR A 59 -2.67 -0.33 9.69
CA THR A 59 -3.69 -1.05 8.91
C THR A 59 -5.08 -0.46 9.10
N ASP A 60 -5.98 -0.75 8.18
CA ASP A 60 -7.43 -0.56 8.33
C ASP A 60 -8.10 -1.68 9.16
N GLY A 61 -7.34 -2.71 9.53
CA GLY A 61 -7.82 -3.91 10.21
C GLY A 61 -8.45 -4.94 9.27
N LYS A 62 -8.36 -4.74 7.94
CA LYS A 62 -8.91 -5.64 6.93
C LYS A 62 -7.91 -5.89 5.80
N HIS A 63 -7.87 -5.01 4.80
CA HIS A 63 -7.24 -5.28 3.51
C HIS A 63 -6.10 -4.32 3.16
N ILE A 64 -5.82 -3.34 4.01
CA ILE A 64 -4.84 -2.29 3.75
C ILE A 64 -3.72 -2.36 4.78
N PHE A 65 -2.49 -2.27 4.28
CA PHE A 65 -1.29 -2.06 5.09
C PHE A 65 -0.57 -0.81 4.62
N VAL A 66 -0.07 -0.02 5.56
CA VAL A 66 0.68 1.21 5.31
C VAL A 66 2.08 1.05 5.89
N THR A 67 3.09 1.13 5.03
CA THR A 67 4.49 1.20 5.47
C THR A 67 4.91 2.66 5.62
N HIS A 68 5.80 2.91 6.58
CA HIS A 68 6.26 4.27 6.92
C HIS A 68 7.74 4.47 6.61
N ARG A 69 8.41 3.42 6.10
CA ARG A 69 9.80 3.43 5.63
C ARG A 69 9.88 2.83 4.22
N ASP A 70 10.87 3.28 3.46
CA ASP A 70 11.15 2.86 2.08
C ASP A 70 11.79 1.46 2.00
N ASP A 71 12.55 1.07 3.02
CA ASP A 71 13.16 -0.26 3.15
C ASP A 71 12.18 -1.41 3.45
N GLN A 72 10.88 -1.11 3.67
CA GLN A 72 9.87 -2.12 4.01
C GLN A 72 9.22 -2.79 2.80
N ALA A 73 9.45 -2.32 1.58
CA ALA A 73 8.79 -2.84 0.40
C ALA A 73 9.77 -3.10 -0.76
N TYR A 74 9.70 -4.31 -1.31
CA TYR A 74 10.46 -4.72 -2.49
C TYR A 74 9.53 -4.95 -3.67
N ALA A 75 9.52 -4.03 -4.63
CA ALA A 75 8.73 -4.14 -5.85
C ALA A 75 9.23 -5.31 -6.70
N THR A 76 8.48 -6.41 -6.70
CA THR A 76 8.90 -7.68 -7.32
C THR A 76 8.46 -7.74 -8.77
N TYR A 77 7.25 -7.26 -9.07
CA TYR A 77 6.70 -7.24 -10.42
C TYR A 77 5.95 -5.94 -10.71
N LEU A 78 5.92 -5.56 -11.99
CA LEU A 78 5.03 -4.54 -12.52
C LEU A 78 4.03 -5.23 -13.45
N ILE A 79 2.75 -5.19 -13.08
CA ILE A 79 1.65 -5.67 -13.91
C ILE A 79 1.16 -4.50 -14.77
N VAL A 80 1.08 -4.72 -16.08
CA VAL A 80 0.47 -3.80 -17.05
C VAL A 80 -0.79 -4.48 -17.61
N TYR A 81 -1.93 -3.80 -17.51
CA TYR A 81 -3.24 -4.31 -17.92
C TYR A 81 -4.15 -3.17 -18.40
N LYS A 82 -5.37 -3.48 -18.84
CA LYS A 82 -6.38 -2.48 -19.24
C LYS A 82 -7.63 -2.63 -18.37
#